data_AF-A0AAC9RQ64-F1
#
_entry.id   AF-A0AAC9RQ64-F1
#
_cell.length_a   1.000
_cell.length_b   1.000
_cell.length_c   1.000
_cell.angle_alpha   90.00
_cell.angle_beta   90.00
_cell.angle_gamma   90.00
#
_symmetry.space_group_name_H-M   'P 1'
#
loop_
_entity.id
_entity.type
_entity.pdbx_description
1 polymer ?
#
loop_
_entity_poly.entity_id
_entity_poly.type
_entity_poly.pdbx_seq_one_letter_code
_entity_poly.pdbx_strand_id
1 'polypeptide(L)'
;MAIELMKDLLKIDQLVGENTVQAIIEGDILAPDTKPDISRVVAVDGNIQVTKQEVQENKILVEGRVQFKVLYASEKGEAPLYGIDSSTDFKQNIELEGLTPQMKSEVTAEIEHIDFTLNNERKIGVKAVINIEGKGKQEGHIEITKDLEGMEDIEILKETLQYTDIIGSNSSDTLVKDAFELERNLPEIKEVLKWHAIPIEKETKITDGKVIVGGNVLLEVLYIGEGEENSLSIVKKEIPFTHFIEVPEAYSDMEYKLKMKVDEVYTDIKENVEDERRILEVEGIVNIEAVVMENQKREVVVDAYSPTKALNLEKSKLQLKEHLGIHRSQVLLRETLELPSNHPPMAQVFSINAKPITTDYSVMENKIMLEGVLETTVIYTSEEGLQPIYSYMQEIPFRHHVEIEGLKGNMDADVELVVQDLDYSIINEEQIEVKMNIGSACQAYCIKSIDVVTDVEELEETVDVTKQPSLTIYFFQEGDSLWKIAKKYNTTVQHIMESNEIENPEDIKAGDEIIIEKVYSFKF
;
A
#
# COMPACT_ATOMS: atom_id res chain seq x y z
N MET A 1 -16.57 7.14 -48.53
CA MET A 1 -17.00 5.91 -47.84
C MET A 1 -17.06 6.27 -46.37
N ALA A 2 -17.88 5.61 -45.55
CA ALA A 2 -17.85 5.93 -44.12
C ALA A 2 -16.46 5.58 -43.57
N ILE A 3 -15.88 6.44 -42.73
CA ILE A 3 -14.62 6.17 -42.03
C ILE A 3 -14.89 5.01 -41.06
N GLU A 4 -14.06 3.97 -41.12
CA GLU A 4 -14.17 2.80 -40.27
C GLU A 4 -13.12 2.89 -39.16
N LEU A 5 -13.57 2.80 -37.90
CA LEU A 5 -12.70 2.86 -36.74
C LEU A 5 -12.30 1.44 -36.34
N MET A 6 -10.99 1.13 -36.40
CA MET A 6 -10.47 -0.11 -35.84
C MET A 6 -10.31 0.05 -34.32
N LYS A 7 -11.15 -0.65 -33.56
CA LYS A 7 -11.17 -0.58 -32.10
C LYS A 7 -10.28 -1.65 -31.46
N ASP A 8 -9.73 -1.32 -30.32
CA ASP A 8 -9.05 -2.23 -29.40
C ASP A 8 -9.60 -2.03 -27.98
N LEU A 9 -9.53 -3.05 -27.13
CA LEU A 9 -10.10 -3.04 -25.78
C LEU A 9 -8.99 -3.02 -24.74
N LEU A 10 -8.96 -1.97 -23.93
CA LEU A 10 -8.10 -1.88 -22.75
C LEU A 10 -8.86 -2.38 -21.53
N LYS A 11 -8.32 -3.38 -20.84
CA LYS A 11 -8.74 -3.70 -19.47
C LYS A 11 -8.07 -2.72 -18.53
N ILE A 12 -8.87 -2.01 -17.75
CA ILE A 12 -8.36 -1.13 -16.69
C ILE A 12 -9.28 -1.19 -15.48
N ASP A 13 -8.69 -1.21 -14.29
CA ASP A 13 -9.43 -0.98 -13.06
C ASP A 13 -9.60 0.53 -12.85
N GLN A 14 -10.84 0.99 -12.92
CA GLN A 14 -11.17 2.38 -12.61
C GLN A 14 -11.57 2.52 -11.16
N LEU A 15 -10.92 3.44 -10.44
CA LEU A 15 -11.38 3.87 -9.13
C LEU A 15 -12.70 4.62 -9.30
N VAL A 16 -13.78 4.05 -8.78
CA VAL A 16 -15.11 4.68 -8.75
C VAL A 16 -15.16 5.74 -7.66
N GLY A 17 -14.51 5.46 -6.52
CA GLY A 17 -14.34 6.39 -5.42
C GLY A 17 -13.56 5.76 -4.27
N GLU A 18 -13.08 6.62 -3.38
CA GLU A 18 -12.47 6.25 -2.11
C GLU A 18 -13.03 7.12 -1.00
N ASN A 19 -13.17 6.55 0.19
CA ASN A 19 -13.65 7.27 1.35
C ASN A 19 -13.14 6.60 2.63
N THR A 20 -12.90 7.42 3.65
CA THR A 20 -12.40 6.98 4.95
C THR A 20 -13.43 7.30 6.01
N VAL A 21 -13.81 6.29 6.79
CA VAL A 21 -14.72 6.43 7.92
C VAL A 21 -13.96 6.19 9.21
N GLN A 22 -14.04 7.15 10.13
CA GLN A 22 -13.59 6.97 11.49
C GLN A 22 -14.74 6.39 12.33
N ALA A 23 -14.48 5.31 13.06
CA ALA A 23 -15.45 4.66 13.93
C ALA A 23 -14.91 4.50 15.34
N ILE A 24 -15.80 4.63 16.31
CA ILE A 24 -15.51 4.42 17.73
C ILE A 24 -16.08 3.07 18.14
N ILE A 25 -15.22 2.15 18.53
CA ILE A 25 -15.58 0.81 19.00
C ILE A 25 -15.43 0.77 20.51
N GLU A 26 -16.57 0.73 21.20
CA GLU A 26 -16.63 0.64 22.66
C GLU A 26 -16.88 -0.80 23.10
N GLY A 27 -16.17 -1.24 24.13
CA GLY A 27 -16.30 -2.59 24.68
C GLY A 27 -16.02 -2.62 26.17
N ASP A 28 -16.51 -3.69 26.81
CA ASP A 28 -16.22 -3.97 28.21
C ASP A 28 -15.35 -5.23 28.29
N ILE A 29 -14.18 -5.10 28.91
CA ILE A 29 -13.25 -6.20 29.18
C ILE A 29 -13.44 -6.63 30.62
N LEU A 30 -13.80 -7.90 30.81
CA LEU A 30 -14.03 -8.51 32.11
C LEU A 30 -12.85 -9.39 32.50
N ALA A 31 -12.32 -9.19 33.70
CA ALA A 31 -11.29 -10.06 34.25
C ALA A 31 -11.89 -11.45 34.57
N PRO A 32 -11.34 -12.55 34.04
CA PRO A 32 -11.80 -13.90 34.37
C PRO A 32 -11.72 -14.20 35.86
N ASP A 33 -12.60 -15.06 36.36
CA ASP A 33 -12.62 -15.46 37.78
C ASP A 33 -11.31 -16.13 38.24
N THR A 34 -10.57 -16.74 37.31
CA THR A 34 -9.26 -17.37 37.54
C THR A 34 -8.13 -16.37 37.73
N LYS A 35 -8.34 -15.10 37.37
CA LYS A 35 -7.35 -14.04 37.46
C LYS A 35 -7.65 -13.13 38.67
N PRO A 36 -6.64 -12.54 39.32
CA PRO A 36 -6.87 -11.68 40.47
C PRO A 36 -7.43 -10.31 40.07
N ASP A 37 -7.92 -9.57 41.06
CA ASP A 37 -8.52 -8.25 40.85
C ASP A 37 -7.54 -7.26 40.18
N ILE A 38 -8.05 -6.44 39.28
CA ILE A 38 -7.28 -5.41 38.57
C ILE A 38 -7.07 -4.23 39.49
N SER A 39 -5.81 -3.97 39.83
CA SER A 39 -5.41 -2.79 40.59
C SER A 39 -4.98 -1.64 39.65
N ARG A 40 -4.25 -1.97 38.57
CA ARG A 40 -3.80 -1.00 37.57
C ARG A 40 -3.68 -1.63 36.20
N VAL A 41 -4.17 -0.94 35.18
CA VAL A 41 -3.94 -1.30 33.78
C VAL A 41 -2.55 -0.80 33.38
N VAL A 42 -1.73 -1.69 32.81
CA VAL A 42 -0.36 -1.40 32.35
C VAL A 42 -0.38 -1.13 30.85
N ALA A 43 -1.03 -1.94 30.04
CA ALA A 43 -1.12 -1.69 28.60
C ALA A 43 -2.43 -2.21 28.05
N VAL A 44 -2.91 -1.57 26.98
CA VAL A 44 -4.01 -2.07 26.16
C VAL A 44 -3.55 -1.99 24.71
N ASP A 45 -3.36 -3.15 24.10
CA ASP A 45 -3.08 -3.27 22.68
C ASP A 45 -4.35 -3.70 21.94
N GLY A 46 -4.39 -3.43 20.64
CA GLY A 46 -5.44 -3.91 19.78
C GLY A 46 -4.95 -4.31 18.39
N ASN A 47 -5.65 -5.25 17.78
CA ASN A 47 -5.50 -5.60 16.37
C ASN A 47 -6.89 -5.63 15.70
N ILE A 48 -6.98 -5.19 14.44
CA ILE A 48 -8.21 -5.27 13.66
C ILE A 48 -8.13 -6.47 12.70
N GLN A 49 -9.13 -7.33 12.79
CA GLN A 49 -9.40 -8.35 11.80
C GLN A 49 -10.67 -7.97 11.03
N VAL A 50 -10.53 -7.67 9.73
CA VAL A 50 -11.69 -7.54 8.83
C VAL A 50 -12.17 -8.95 8.52
N THR A 51 -13.40 -9.28 8.93
CA THR A 51 -13.98 -10.61 8.78
C THR A 51 -14.86 -10.72 7.54
N LYS A 52 -15.42 -9.58 7.08
CA LYS A 52 -16.23 -9.53 5.87
C LYS A 52 -16.16 -8.13 5.24
N GLN A 53 -16.04 -8.11 3.92
CA GLN A 53 -16.29 -6.93 3.10
C GLN A 53 -17.28 -7.28 1.99
N GLU A 54 -18.25 -6.40 1.73
CA GLU A 54 -19.28 -6.62 0.72
C GLU A 54 -19.65 -5.30 0.04
N VAL A 55 -19.51 -5.25 -1.29
CA VAL A 55 -19.96 -4.10 -2.07
C VAL A 55 -21.48 -4.14 -2.22
N GLN A 56 -22.12 -3.04 -1.85
CA GLN A 56 -23.55 -2.81 -2.03
C GLN A 56 -23.76 -1.57 -2.91
N GLU A 57 -25.01 -1.29 -3.25
CA GLU A 57 -25.33 -0.09 -4.02
C GLU A 57 -24.91 1.16 -3.22
N ASN A 58 -24.03 1.97 -3.82
CA ASN A 58 -23.43 3.20 -3.27
C ASN A 58 -22.65 3.08 -1.96
N LYS A 59 -22.26 1.87 -1.53
CA LYS A 59 -21.48 1.71 -0.29
C LYS A 59 -20.73 0.39 -0.20
N ILE A 60 -19.74 0.34 0.69
CA ILE A 60 -19.06 -0.89 1.10
C ILE A 60 -19.48 -1.21 2.53
N LEU A 61 -20.02 -2.40 2.76
CA LEU A 61 -20.27 -2.92 4.09
C LEU A 61 -19.02 -3.64 4.60
N VAL A 62 -18.52 -3.21 5.75
CA VAL A 62 -17.35 -3.80 6.42
C VAL A 62 -17.77 -4.35 7.77
N GLU A 63 -17.52 -5.63 8.00
CA GLU A 63 -17.62 -6.28 9.31
C GLU A 63 -16.24 -6.75 9.74
N GLY A 64 -15.95 -6.59 11.01
CA GLY A 64 -14.67 -6.99 11.57
C GLY A 64 -14.72 -7.09 13.08
N ARG A 65 -13.57 -7.34 13.66
CA ARG A 65 -13.38 -7.50 15.10
C ARG A 65 -12.13 -6.75 15.52
N VAL A 66 -12.25 -5.97 16.58
CA VAL A 66 -11.09 -5.47 17.31
C VAL A 66 -10.78 -6.49 18.40
N GLN A 67 -9.62 -7.13 18.30
CA GLN A 67 -9.08 -8.00 19.35
C GLN A 67 -8.24 -7.14 20.29
N PHE A 68 -8.56 -7.16 21.57
CA PHE A 68 -7.87 -6.39 22.61
C PHE A 68 -7.00 -7.31 23.46
N LYS A 69 -5.77 -6.87 23.73
CA LYS A 69 -4.91 -7.46 24.75
C LYS A 69 -4.68 -6.46 25.87
N VAL A 70 -5.10 -6.81 27.08
CA VAL A 70 -4.86 -6.00 28.27
C VAL A 70 -3.78 -6.65 29.11
N LEU A 71 -2.77 -5.87 29.48
CA LEU A 71 -1.80 -6.21 30.52
C LEU A 71 -2.10 -5.38 31.77
N TYR A 72 -2.15 -6.03 32.93
CA TYR A 72 -2.52 -5.36 34.19
C TYR A 72 -1.78 -5.93 35.40
N ALA A 73 -1.63 -5.10 36.43
CA ALA A 73 -1.03 -5.45 37.71
C ALA A 73 -2.11 -5.62 38.80
N SER A 74 -1.84 -6.52 39.75
CA SER A 74 -2.74 -6.84 40.85
C SER A 74 -2.00 -6.82 42.19
N GLU A 75 -2.56 -6.17 43.20
CA GLU A 75 -2.01 -6.15 44.58
C GLU A 75 -2.22 -7.49 45.31
N LYS A 76 -3.19 -8.30 44.87
CA LYS A 76 -3.51 -9.61 45.49
C LYS A 76 -2.93 -10.77 44.70
N GLY A 77 -2.24 -10.49 43.59
CA GLY A 77 -1.67 -11.47 42.70
C GLY A 77 -0.25 -11.88 43.09
N GLU A 78 0.14 -13.12 42.78
CA GLU A 78 1.50 -13.65 43.00
C GLU A 78 2.46 -13.35 41.84
N ALA A 79 1.92 -13.14 40.64
CA ALA A 79 2.67 -12.74 39.45
C ALA A 79 2.69 -11.21 39.29
N PRO A 80 3.76 -10.64 38.68
CA PRO A 80 3.90 -9.20 38.57
C PRO A 80 2.95 -8.60 37.53
N LEU A 81 2.54 -9.37 36.52
CA LEU A 81 1.68 -8.94 35.41
C LEU A 81 0.71 -10.06 35.02
N TYR A 82 -0.47 -9.68 34.56
CA TYR A 82 -1.51 -10.58 34.07
C TYR A 82 -2.02 -10.11 32.72
N GLY A 83 -2.38 -11.06 31.86
CA GLY A 83 -3.02 -10.81 30.56
C GLY A 83 -4.53 -11.08 30.58
N ILE A 84 -5.29 -10.27 29.86
CA ILE A 84 -6.70 -10.54 29.49
C ILE A 84 -6.84 -10.34 27.98
N ASP A 85 -7.39 -11.34 27.31
CA ASP A 85 -7.80 -11.27 25.92
C ASP A 85 -9.30 -10.99 25.85
N SER A 86 -9.69 -10.05 24.99
CA SER A 86 -11.10 -9.73 24.74
C SER A 86 -11.27 -9.31 23.29
N SER A 87 -12.50 -9.25 22.82
CA SER A 87 -12.78 -8.78 21.46
C SER A 87 -14.12 -8.09 21.36
N THR A 88 -14.19 -7.07 20.50
CA THR A 88 -15.42 -6.38 20.17
C THR A 88 -15.62 -6.39 18.66
N ASP A 89 -16.76 -6.92 18.21
CA ASP A 89 -17.15 -6.91 16.80
C ASP A 89 -17.63 -5.51 16.39
N PHE A 90 -17.38 -5.13 15.14
CA PHE A 90 -17.86 -3.88 14.55
C PHE A 90 -18.47 -4.12 13.17
N LYS A 91 -19.33 -3.17 12.80
CA LYS A 91 -19.97 -3.12 11.48
C LYS A 91 -20.08 -1.69 11.04
N GLN A 92 -19.50 -1.36 9.90
CA GLN A 92 -19.49 -0.01 9.34
C GLN A 92 -19.89 -0.01 7.86
N ASN A 93 -20.49 1.09 7.42
CA ASN A 93 -20.73 1.34 6.00
C ASN A 93 -19.83 2.50 5.56
N ILE A 94 -19.15 2.31 4.43
CA ILE A 94 -18.38 3.35 3.76
C ILE A 94 -19.21 3.80 2.57
N GLU A 95 -19.79 4.99 2.66
CA GLU A 95 -20.63 5.56 1.59
C GLU A 95 -19.75 6.00 0.42
N LEU A 96 -20.03 5.48 -0.76
CA LEU A 96 -19.27 5.66 -2.01
C LEU A 96 -20.25 5.65 -3.19
N GLU A 97 -20.66 6.84 -3.63
CA GLU A 97 -21.59 6.99 -4.76
C GLU A 97 -21.04 6.34 -6.05
N GLY A 98 -21.92 5.67 -6.79
CA GLY A 98 -21.58 4.98 -8.05
C GLY A 98 -21.22 3.50 -7.88
N LEU A 99 -21.09 2.99 -6.65
CA LEU A 99 -20.84 1.58 -6.42
C LEU A 99 -22.03 0.68 -6.75
N THR A 100 -21.74 -0.49 -7.32
CA THR A 100 -22.70 -1.56 -7.61
C THR A 100 -22.18 -2.91 -7.08
N PRO A 101 -23.04 -3.88 -6.75
CA PRO A 101 -22.60 -5.17 -6.17
C PRO A 101 -21.68 -6.03 -7.05
N GLN A 102 -21.50 -5.68 -8.32
CA GLN A 102 -20.61 -6.38 -9.26
C GLN A 102 -19.18 -5.82 -9.23
N MET A 103 -18.98 -4.66 -8.61
CA MET A 103 -17.67 -4.02 -8.48
C MET A 103 -16.85 -4.67 -7.38
N LYS A 104 -15.52 -4.49 -7.45
CA LYS A 104 -14.58 -4.96 -6.44
C LYS A 104 -14.38 -3.85 -5.40
N SER A 105 -13.99 -4.24 -4.18
CA SER A 105 -13.57 -3.28 -3.15
C SER A 105 -12.26 -3.70 -2.50
N GLU A 106 -11.51 -2.71 -2.07
CA GLU A 106 -10.35 -2.86 -1.20
C GLU A 106 -10.63 -2.10 0.10
N VAL A 107 -10.41 -2.75 1.25
CA VAL A 107 -10.66 -2.16 2.57
C VAL A 107 -9.40 -2.29 3.42
N THR A 108 -8.97 -1.18 3.99
CA THR A 108 -7.90 -1.13 5.00
C THR A 108 -8.49 -0.55 6.28
N ALA A 109 -8.22 -1.22 7.40
CA ALA A 109 -8.71 -0.81 8.71
C ALA A 109 -7.54 -0.76 9.70
N GLU A 110 -7.37 0.39 10.35
CA GLU A 110 -6.26 0.63 11.29
C GLU A 110 -6.77 1.23 12.59
N ILE A 111 -6.15 0.85 13.70
CA ILE A 111 -6.39 1.48 15.00
C ILE A 111 -5.57 2.76 15.06
N GLU A 112 -6.24 3.88 15.27
CA GLU A 112 -5.62 5.19 15.52
C GLU A 112 -5.18 5.32 16.97
N HIS A 113 -6.07 5.05 17.92
CA HIS A 113 -5.72 4.97 19.34
C HIS A 113 -6.73 4.12 20.13
N ILE A 114 -6.32 3.70 21.33
CA ILE A 114 -7.18 2.97 22.28
C ILE A 114 -7.15 3.69 23.62
N ASP A 115 -8.30 4.21 24.02
CA ASP A 115 -8.53 4.69 25.37
C ASP A 115 -9.09 3.57 26.25
N PHE A 116 -8.80 3.65 27.55
CA PHE A 116 -9.39 2.74 28.53
C PHE A 116 -9.80 3.48 29.80
N THR A 117 -10.74 2.89 30.53
CA THR A 117 -11.17 3.36 31.86
C THR A 117 -11.38 2.15 32.77
N LEU A 118 -10.71 2.14 33.92
CA LEU A 118 -10.95 1.10 34.93
C LEU A 118 -12.26 1.40 35.66
N ASN A 119 -13.33 0.70 35.29
CA ASN A 119 -14.68 0.91 35.84
C ASN A 119 -14.81 0.34 37.25
N ASN A 120 -14.18 -0.81 37.51
CA ASN A 120 -14.02 -1.42 38.83
C ASN A 120 -12.88 -2.45 38.80
N GLU A 121 -12.64 -3.14 39.92
CA GLU A 121 -11.56 -4.13 40.09
C GLU A 121 -11.68 -5.39 39.19
N ARG A 122 -12.73 -5.51 38.37
CA ARG A 122 -12.97 -6.63 37.44
C ARG A 122 -13.39 -6.19 36.02
N LYS A 123 -13.52 -4.89 35.78
CA LYS A 123 -14.12 -4.36 34.54
C LYS A 123 -13.35 -3.16 34.02
N ILE A 124 -12.89 -3.25 32.78
CA ILE A 124 -12.25 -2.16 32.05
C ILE A 124 -13.15 -1.80 30.87
N GLY A 125 -13.56 -0.53 30.77
CA GLY A 125 -14.15 -0.01 29.54
C GLY A 125 -13.02 0.34 28.57
N VAL A 126 -13.14 -0.09 27.32
CA VAL A 126 -12.21 0.27 26.24
C VAL A 126 -12.95 1.01 25.14
N LYS A 127 -12.25 1.94 24.52
CA LYS A 127 -12.73 2.74 23.39
C LYS A 127 -11.62 2.82 22.35
N ALA A 128 -11.74 2.02 21.30
CA ALA A 128 -10.83 2.08 20.16
C ALA A 128 -11.36 3.03 19.11
N VAL A 129 -10.53 3.97 18.66
CA VAL A 129 -10.81 4.77 17.47
C VAL A 129 -10.12 4.09 16.29
N ILE A 130 -10.91 3.71 15.29
CA ILE A 130 -10.43 3.00 14.10
C ILE A 130 -10.73 3.82 12.85
N ASN A 131 -9.78 3.85 11.93
CA ASN A 131 -9.94 4.43 10.60
C ASN A 131 -10.11 3.30 9.60
N ILE A 132 -11.21 3.33 8.84
CA ILE A 132 -11.53 2.34 7.83
C ILE A 132 -11.59 3.05 6.49
N GLU A 133 -10.60 2.81 5.65
CA GLU A 133 -10.54 3.28 4.27
C GLU A 133 -11.13 2.22 3.34
N GLY A 134 -12.03 2.63 2.45
CA GLY A 134 -12.63 1.78 1.44
C GLY A 134 -12.43 2.37 0.04
N LYS A 135 -11.99 1.54 -0.90
CA LYS A 135 -11.83 1.89 -2.31
C LYS A 135 -12.75 1.02 -3.16
N GLY A 136 -13.56 1.66 -3.98
CA GLY A 136 -14.43 1.01 -4.95
C GLY A 136 -13.77 0.94 -6.32
N LYS A 137 -13.62 -0.25 -6.90
CA LYS A 137 -13.00 -0.46 -8.21
C LYS A 137 -13.97 -1.14 -9.16
N GLN A 138 -14.13 -0.55 -10.34
CA GLN A 138 -14.84 -1.17 -11.44
C GLN A 138 -13.83 -1.71 -12.44
N GLU A 139 -13.94 -3.01 -12.74
CA GLU A 139 -13.25 -3.59 -13.87
C GLU A 139 -13.89 -3.02 -15.15
N GLY A 140 -13.17 -2.12 -15.79
CA GLY A 140 -13.61 -1.38 -16.96
C GLY A 140 -12.96 -1.93 -18.22
N HIS A 141 -13.72 -1.91 -19.30
CA HIS A 141 -13.15 -2.02 -20.64
C HIS A 141 -13.29 -0.67 -21.30
N ILE A 142 -12.16 -0.09 -21.72
CA ILE A 142 -12.16 1.11 -22.55
C ILE A 142 -11.90 0.70 -23.98
N GLU A 143 -12.85 1.01 -24.86
CA GLU A 143 -12.64 0.95 -26.29
C GLU A 143 -11.78 2.15 -26.73
N ILE A 144 -10.60 1.84 -27.25
CA ILE A 144 -9.72 2.81 -27.88
C ILE A 144 -9.72 2.63 -29.39
N THR A 145 -9.53 3.72 -30.12
CA THR A 145 -9.33 3.65 -31.58
C THR A 145 -7.85 3.41 -31.85
N LYS A 146 -7.52 2.25 -32.40
CA LYS A 146 -6.16 1.87 -32.79
C LYS A 146 -5.81 2.36 -34.19
N ASP A 147 -6.80 2.45 -35.07
CA ASP A 147 -6.62 2.93 -36.43
C ASP A 147 -7.90 3.44 -37.08
N LEU A 148 -7.75 4.11 -38.23
CA LEU A 148 -8.85 4.58 -39.08
C LEU A 148 -8.65 4.10 -40.51
N GLU A 149 -9.68 3.54 -41.12
CA GLU A 149 -9.70 3.13 -42.53
C GLU A 149 -10.89 3.75 -43.27
N GLY A 150 -10.96 3.56 -44.59
CA GLY A 150 -12.11 3.97 -45.41
C GLY A 150 -11.99 5.34 -46.11
N MET A 151 -10.90 6.08 -45.89
CA MET A 151 -10.55 7.31 -46.60
C MET A 151 -9.09 7.25 -47.05
N GLU A 152 -8.81 7.50 -48.33
CA GLU A 152 -7.46 7.32 -48.91
C GLU A 152 -6.44 8.35 -48.45
N ASP A 153 -6.87 9.57 -48.13
CA ASP A 153 -6.01 10.70 -47.74
C ASP A 153 -6.15 11.07 -46.26
N ILE A 154 -6.62 10.14 -45.42
CA ILE A 154 -6.69 10.36 -43.98
C ILE A 154 -5.29 10.26 -43.37
N GLU A 155 -4.88 11.31 -42.69
CA GLU A 155 -3.67 11.36 -41.90
C GLU A 155 -4.04 11.05 -40.45
N ILE A 156 -3.25 10.20 -39.79
CA ILE A 156 -3.51 9.70 -38.43
C ILE A 156 -2.28 9.95 -37.56
N LEU A 157 -2.49 10.54 -36.38
CA LEU A 157 -1.47 10.67 -35.35
C LEU A 157 -1.73 9.63 -34.27
N LYS A 158 -0.76 8.75 -34.06
CA LYS A 158 -0.78 7.73 -33.02
C LYS A 158 0.23 8.05 -31.92
N GLU A 159 -0.12 7.67 -30.70
CA GLU A 159 0.79 7.66 -29.56
C GLU A 159 0.82 6.27 -28.92
N THR A 160 1.95 5.89 -28.33
CA THR A 160 2.09 4.64 -27.58
C THR A 160 1.78 4.89 -26.10
N LEU A 161 0.68 4.30 -25.64
CA LEU A 161 0.29 4.22 -24.24
C LEU A 161 1.10 3.15 -23.52
N GLN A 162 1.46 3.44 -22.28
CA GLN A 162 2.02 2.49 -21.32
C GLN A 162 1.15 2.53 -20.07
N TYR A 163 0.69 1.37 -19.62
CA TYR A 163 -0.18 1.24 -18.46
C TYR A 163 -0.01 -0.15 -17.85
N THR A 164 -0.42 -0.31 -16.60
CA THR A 164 -0.38 -1.58 -15.89
C THR A 164 -1.76 -2.23 -15.91
N ASP A 165 -1.82 -3.47 -16.38
CA ASP A 165 -3.01 -4.32 -16.32
C ASP A 165 -2.94 -5.22 -15.07
N ILE A 166 -4.08 -5.41 -14.40
CA ILE A 166 -4.19 -6.33 -13.27
C ILE A 166 -4.67 -7.67 -13.80
N ILE A 167 -3.76 -8.64 -13.80
CA ILE A 167 -3.97 -9.98 -14.34
C ILE A 167 -4.85 -10.80 -13.41
N GLY A 168 -4.67 -10.59 -12.10
CA GLY A 168 -5.51 -11.19 -11.10
C GLY A 168 -5.02 -10.87 -9.70
N SER A 169 -5.90 -11.04 -8.74
CA SER A 169 -5.56 -10.98 -7.33
C SER A 169 -6.25 -12.11 -6.58
N ASN A 170 -5.60 -12.58 -5.53
CA ASN A 170 -6.19 -13.56 -4.64
C ASN A 170 -5.53 -13.46 -3.26
N SER A 171 -6.23 -13.93 -2.24
CA SER A 171 -5.71 -14.01 -0.86
C SER A 171 -5.83 -15.42 -0.32
N SER A 172 -4.87 -15.80 0.51
CA SER A 172 -4.87 -17.10 1.16
C SER A 172 -4.19 -17.01 2.52
N ASP A 173 -4.68 -17.82 3.45
CA ASP A 173 -4.04 -18.02 4.74
C ASP A 173 -3.05 -19.18 4.68
N THR A 174 -1.98 -19.09 5.48
CA THR A 174 -1.04 -20.17 5.71
C THR A 174 -0.75 -20.33 7.19
N LEU A 175 -0.53 -21.58 7.60
CA LEU A 175 -0.27 -21.95 8.99
C LEU A 175 1.24 -22.14 9.18
N VAL A 176 1.82 -21.27 9.99
CA VAL A 176 3.26 -21.27 10.31
C VAL A 176 3.44 -21.90 11.69
N LYS A 177 4.24 -22.96 11.80
CA LYS A 177 4.47 -23.68 13.06
C LYS A 177 5.94 -23.76 13.39
N ASP A 178 6.27 -23.59 14.67
CA ASP A 178 7.60 -23.89 15.21
C ASP A 178 7.48 -24.40 16.64
N ALA A 179 8.47 -25.17 17.07
CA ALA A 179 8.61 -25.62 18.46
C ALA A 179 10.08 -25.47 18.86
N PHE A 180 10.34 -24.64 19.86
CA PHE A 180 11.70 -24.35 20.28
C PHE A 180 11.84 -24.39 21.80
N GLU A 181 13.01 -24.87 22.25
CA GLU A 181 13.40 -24.84 23.65
C GLU A 181 14.08 -23.50 23.99
N LEU A 182 13.70 -22.91 25.12
CA LEU A 182 14.32 -21.69 25.62
C LEU A 182 15.80 -21.91 25.96
N GLU A 183 16.62 -20.87 25.73
CA GLU A 183 18.02 -20.87 26.16
C GLU A 183 18.15 -21.03 27.68
N ARG A 184 19.25 -21.66 28.14
CA ARG A 184 19.45 -22.01 29.56
C ARG A 184 19.55 -20.80 30.51
N ASN A 185 19.88 -19.63 29.99
CA ASN A 185 19.93 -18.38 30.73
C ASN A 185 18.55 -17.75 30.95
N LEU A 186 17.52 -18.20 30.23
CA LEU A 186 16.14 -17.73 30.40
C LEU A 186 15.40 -18.59 31.45
N PRO A 187 14.45 -18.01 32.19
CA PRO A 187 13.62 -18.77 33.13
C PRO A 187 12.63 -19.70 32.40
N GLU A 188 12.11 -20.71 33.11
CA GLU A 188 11.05 -21.58 32.57
C GLU A 188 9.75 -20.81 32.35
N ILE A 189 8.90 -21.26 31.42
CA ILE A 189 7.68 -20.56 31.06
C ILE A 189 6.55 -20.95 32.03
N LYS A 190 6.19 -20.02 32.91
CA LYS A 190 4.99 -20.15 33.73
C LYS A 190 3.72 -19.88 32.93
N GLU A 191 3.69 -18.74 32.24
CA GLU A 191 2.54 -18.25 31.46
C GLU A 191 2.99 -17.33 30.32
N VAL A 192 2.45 -17.50 29.11
CA VAL A 192 2.61 -16.53 28.01
C VAL A 192 1.63 -15.38 28.18
N LEU A 193 2.14 -14.15 28.17
CA LEU A 193 1.33 -12.95 28.35
C LEU A 193 0.92 -12.34 27.02
N LYS A 194 1.86 -12.05 26.13
CA LYS A 194 1.60 -11.33 24.87
C LYS A 194 2.52 -11.85 23.78
N TRP A 195 2.08 -11.77 22.53
CA TRP A 195 2.91 -11.97 21.36
C TRP A 195 2.86 -10.75 20.45
N HIS A 196 3.89 -10.60 19.63
CA HIS A 196 3.95 -9.68 18.52
C HIS A 196 4.61 -10.40 17.35
N ALA A 197 3.96 -10.40 16.19
CA ALA A 197 4.39 -11.20 15.05
C ALA A 197 4.27 -10.39 13.76
N ILE A 198 5.36 -10.28 13.01
CA ILE A 198 5.42 -9.54 11.75
C ILE A 198 5.92 -10.48 10.64
N PRO A 199 5.16 -10.67 9.54
CA PRO A 199 5.65 -11.41 8.39
C PRO A 199 6.56 -10.51 7.53
N ILE A 200 7.72 -11.04 7.14
CA ILE A 200 8.69 -10.39 6.27
C ILE A 200 8.90 -11.23 5.02
N GLU A 201 8.74 -10.60 3.86
CA GLU A 201 9.03 -11.22 2.57
C GLU A 201 10.54 -11.44 2.42
N LYS A 202 10.95 -12.64 2.00
CA LYS A 202 12.35 -12.97 1.69
C LYS A 202 12.53 -13.15 0.18
N GLU A 203 11.70 -13.96 -0.45
CA GLU A 203 11.67 -14.13 -1.90
C GLU A 203 10.26 -14.44 -2.38
N THR A 204 9.93 -13.97 -3.59
CA THR A 204 8.67 -14.32 -4.25
C THR A 204 8.95 -14.65 -5.72
N LYS A 205 8.25 -15.67 -6.23
CA LYS A 205 8.36 -16.09 -7.62
C LYS A 205 6.97 -16.30 -8.22
N ILE A 206 6.75 -15.74 -9.40
CA ILE A 206 5.54 -15.99 -10.19
C ILE A 206 5.83 -17.14 -11.16
N THR A 207 4.91 -18.09 -11.19
CA THR A 207 4.91 -19.23 -12.13
C THR A 207 3.51 -19.37 -12.71
N ASP A 208 3.35 -20.19 -13.75
CA ASP A 208 2.06 -20.40 -14.41
C ASP A 208 0.95 -20.73 -13.40
N GLY A 209 -0.01 -19.81 -13.28
CA GLY A 209 -1.20 -19.92 -12.45
C GLY A 209 -1.02 -19.63 -10.96
N LYS A 210 0.17 -19.23 -10.48
CA LYS A 210 0.41 -19.04 -9.04
C LYS A 210 1.59 -18.13 -8.68
N VAL A 211 1.48 -17.51 -7.51
CA VAL A 211 2.55 -16.75 -6.83
C VAL A 211 3.07 -17.58 -5.66
N ILE A 212 4.37 -17.88 -5.63
CA ILE A 212 5.03 -18.60 -4.53
C ILE A 212 5.75 -17.57 -3.66
N VAL A 213 5.31 -17.44 -2.41
CA VAL A 213 5.84 -16.49 -1.43
C VAL A 213 6.67 -17.24 -0.39
N GLY A 214 7.93 -16.87 -0.26
CA GLY A 214 8.85 -17.30 0.78
C GLY A 214 9.16 -16.14 1.72
N GLY A 215 8.97 -16.35 3.02
CA GLY A 215 9.14 -15.30 4.01
C GLY A 215 9.44 -15.86 5.39
N ASN A 216 9.63 -14.97 6.35
CA ASN A 216 9.81 -15.31 7.76
C ASN A 216 8.84 -14.52 8.62
N VAL A 217 8.28 -15.15 9.65
CA VAL A 217 7.57 -14.45 10.73
C VAL A 217 8.58 -14.10 11.81
N LEU A 218 8.78 -12.81 12.08
CA LEU A 218 9.49 -12.33 13.25
C LEU A 218 8.54 -12.33 14.44
N LEU A 219 8.70 -13.29 15.34
CA LEU A 219 7.90 -13.46 16.53
C LEU A 219 8.64 -12.96 17.77
N GLU A 220 7.96 -12.17 18.59
CA GLU A 220 8.36 -11.81 19.94
C GLU A 220 7.27 -12.28 20.92
N VAL A 221 7.67 -12.96 21.99
CA VAL A 221 6.76 -13.47 23.03
C VAL A 221 7.19 -12.95 24.39
N LEU A 222 6.30 -12.21 25.04
CA LEU A 222 6.42 -11.79 26.44
C LEU A 222 5.77 -12.86 27.33
N TYR A 223 6.51 -13.36 28.31
CA TYR A 223 6.04 -14.41 29.23
C TYR A 223 6.52 -14.16 30.67
N ILE A 224 5.87 -14.86 31.60
CA ILE A 224 6.27 -14.93 33.00
C ILE A 224 7.19 -16.14 33.19
N GLY A 225 8.38 -15.88 33.69
CA GLY A 225 9.38 -16.85 34.12
C GLY A 225 9.03 -17.49 35.46
N GLU A 226 9.26 -18.79 35.60
CA GLU A 226 9.17 -19.50 36.88
C GLU A 226 10.44 -19.22 37.73
N GLY A 227 10.26 -18.86 39.00
CA GLY A 227 11.34 -18.50 39.94
C GLY A 227 10.82 -17.84 41.23
N GLU A 228 11.69 -17.50 42.18
CA GLU A 228 11.30 -16.96 43.50
C GLU A 228 10.47 -15.66 43.42
N GLU A 229 10.69 -14.83 42.39
CA GLU A 229 9.97 -13.55 42.20
C GLU A 229 9.05 -13.51 40.96
N ASN A 230 8.90 -14.61 40.21
CA ASN A 230 8.20 -14.64 38.90
C ASN A 230 8.62 -13.49 37.97
N SER A 231 9.78 -13.59 37.30
CA SER A 231 10.29 -12.51 36.45
C SER A 231 9.56 -12.41 35.11
N LEU A 232 9.52 -11.23 34.50
CA LEU A 232 9.09 -11.08 33.10
C LEU A 232 10.26 -11.31 32.15
N SER A 233 10.01 -11.97 31.03
CA SER A 233 11.04 -12.29 30.03
C SER A 233 10.47 -12.24 28.61
N ILE A 234 11.36 -11.96 27.65
CA ILE A 234 11.04 -11.95 26.22
C ILE A 234 11.87 -13.01 25.50
N VAL A 235 11.24 -13.71 24.56
CA VAL A 235 11.94 -14.53 23.58
C VAL A 235 11.59 -14.06 22.17
N LYS A 236 12.61 -13.94 21.31
CA LYS A 236 12.48 -13.58 19.89
C LYS A 236 12.79 -14.80 19.02
N LYS A 237 12.01 -15.03 17.97
CA LYS A 237 12.19 -16.14 17.02
C LYS A 237 11.89 -15.70 15.60
N GLU A 238 12.65 -16.21 14.65
CA GLU A 238 12.38 -16.08 13.21
C GLU A 238 11.88 -17.42 12.68
N ILE A 239 10.62 -17.48 12.25
CA ILE A 239 9.98 -18.72 11.78
C ILE A 239 9.78 -18.67 10.27
N PRO A 240 10.50 -19.48 9.47
CA PRO A 240 10.36 -19.47 8.02
C PRO A 240 9.07 -20.11 7.56
N PHE A 241 8.51 -19.58 6.47
CA PHE A 241 7.35 -20.14 5.80
C PHE A 241 7.48 -20.05 4.28
N THR A 242 6.74 -20.91 3.58
CA THR A 242 6.55 -20.82 2.15
C THR A 242 5.10 -21.18 1.84
N HIS A 243 4.45 -20.35 1.04
CA HIS A 243 3.07 -20.54 0.65
C HIS A 243 2.88 -20.23 -0.83
N PHE A 244 1.80 -20.72 -1.43
CA PHE A 244 1.43 -20.35 -2.79
C PHE A 244 0.01 -19.81 -2.83
N ILE A 245 -0.20 -18.82 -3.69
CA ILE A 245 -1.50 -18.21 -3.97
C ILE A 245 -1.83 -18.49 -5.43
N GLU A 246 -3.01 -19.06 -5.68
CA GLU A 246 -3.48 -19.32 -7.03
C GLU A 246 -3.93 -18.02 -7.70
N VAL A 247 -3.31 -17.71 -8.84
CA VAL A 247 -3.67 -16.60 -9.72
C VAL A 247 -3.66 -17.14 -11.14
N PRO A 248 -4.79 -17.67 -11.66
CA PRO A 248 -4.82 -18.53 -12.84
C PRO A 248 -4.20 -17.93 -14.12
N GLU A 249 -4.30 -16.62 -14.31
CA GLU A 249 -3.76 -15.92 -15.50
C GLU A 249 -2.30 -15.47 -15.33
N ALA A 250 -1.68 -15.72 -14.17
CA ALA A 250 -0.31 -15.34 -13.91
C ALA A 250 0.70 -16.22 -14.66
N TYR A 251 1.79 -15.63 -15.14
CA TYR A 251 2.95 -16.33 -15.71
C TYR A 251 4.27 -15.68 -15.29
N SER A 252 5.39 -16.33 -15.60
CA SER A 252 6.73 -15.84 -15.24
C SER A 252 7.03 -14.46 -15.83
N ASP A 253 7.86 -13.67 -15.15
CA ASP A 253 8.25 -12.30 -15.53
C ASP A 253 7.17 -11.21 -15.35
N MET A 254 5.98 -11.56 -14.85
CA MET A 254 5.01 -10.57 -14.36
C MET A 254 5.50 -9.88 -13.08
N GLU A 255 4.89 -8.74 -12.78
CA GLU A 255 5.10 -8.00 -11.54
C GLU A 255 4.04 -8.38 -10.51
N TYR A 256 4.33 -8.17 -9.23
CA TYR A 256 3.39 -8.48 -8.16
C TYR A 256 3.45 -7.45 -7.03
N LYS A 257 2.35 -7.34 -6.29
CA LYS A 257 2.22 -6.67 -4.99
C LYS A 257 1.81 -7.70 -3.96
N LEU A 258 2.46 -7.70 -2.79
CA LEU A 258 2.07 -8.53 -1.64
C LEU A 258 1.64 -7.66 -0.48
N LYS A 259 0.60 -8.10 0.22
CA LYS A 259 0.24 -7.61 1.56
C LYS A 259 0.20 -8.82 2.49
N MET A 260 0.93 -8.75 3.60
CA MET A 260 1.03 -9.84 4.56
C MET A 260 0.75 -9.35 5.98
N LYS A 261 0.00 -10.13 6.74
CA LYS A 261 -0.25 -9.87 8.16
C LYS A 261 -0.36 -11.18 8.94
N VAL A 262 0.02 -11.14 10.22
CA VAL A 262 -0.24 -12.25 11.14
C VAL A 262 -1.54 -11.93 11.86
N ASP A 263 -2.57 -12.74 11.63
CA ASP A 263 -3.90 -12.53 12.22
C ASP A 263 -3.96 -13.07 13.64
N GLU A 264 -3.43 -14.27 13.87
CA GLU A 264 -3.48 -14.94 15.16
C GLU A 264 -2.20 -15.74 15.42
N VAL A 265 -1.82 -15.85 16.70
CA VAL A 265 -0.76 -16.75 17.17
C VAL A 265 -1.28 -17.52 18.38
N TYR A 266 -1.21 -18.84 18.28
CA TYR A 266 -1.50 -19.77 19.36
C TYR A 266 -0.19 -20.27 19.95
N THR A 267 -0.13 -20.37 21.27
CA THR A 267 1.04 -20.86 22.00
C THR A 267 0.66 -22.01 22.92
N ASP A 268 1.53 -23.02 23.01
CA ASP A 268 1.42 -24.10 23.99
C ASP A 268 2.78 -24.34 24.66
N ILE A 269 2.75 -24.65 25.95
CA ILE A 269 3.94 -24.78 26.79
C ILE A 269 4.13 -26.26 27.12
N LYS A 270 5.29 -26.82 26.76
CA LYS A 270 5.66 -28.20 27.05
C LYS A 270 6.88 -28.29 27.97
N GLU A 271 6.99 -29.41 28.65
CA GLU A 271 8.15 -29.81 29.43
C GLU A 271 9.25 -30.34 28.50
N ASN A 272 10.51 -30.01 28.80
CA ASN A 272 11.68 -30.57 28.13
C ASN A 272 12.04 -31.95 28.71
N VAL A 273 13.18 -32.51 28.32
CA VAL A 273 13.65 -33.83 28.81
C VAL A 273 14.06 -33.83 30.29
N GLU A 274 14.19 -32.65 30.90
CA GLU A 274 14.51 -32.46 32.32
C GLU A 274 13.24 -32.13 33.14
N ASP A 275 12.05 -32.32 32.57
CA ASP A 275 10.74 -31.99 33.15
C ASP A 275 10.55 -30.49 33.44
N GLU A 276 11.32 -29.63 32.78
CA GLU A 276 11.26 -28.16 32.91
C GLU A 276 10.39 -27.55 31.82
N ARG A 277 9.53 -26.56 32.13
CA ARG A 277 8.57 -25.94 31.19
C ARG A 277 9.25 -24.98 30.20
N ARG A 278 10.13 -25.48 29.34
CA ARG A 278 11.01 -24.69 28.45
C ARG A 278 10.71 -24.79 26.97
N ILE A 279 9.81 -25.67 26.54
CA ILE A 279 9.47 -25.82 25.13
C ILE A 279 8.24 -24.97 24.84
N LEU A 280 8.38 -24.02 23.91
CA LEU A 280 7.28 -23.22 23.40
C LEU A 280 6.90 -23.69 21.99
N GLU A 281 5.70 -24.27 21.87
CA GLU A 281 5.07 -24.58 20.59
C GLU A 281 4.26 -23.36 20.14
N VAL A 282 4.45 -22.95 18.89
CA VAL A 282 3.79 -21.76 18.32
C VAL A 282 3.13 -22.14 17.00
N GLU A 283 1.87 -21.71 16.84
CA GLU A 283 1.13 -21.81 15.58
C GLU A 283 0.58 -20.43 15.20
N GLY A 284 1.12 -19.81 14.16
CA GLY A 284 0.70 -18.52 13.63
C GLY A 284 -0.09 -18.64 12.32
N ILE A 285 -1.16 -17.85 12.17
CA ILE A 285 -1.93 -17.74 10.92
C ILE A 285 -1.47 -16.48 10.19
N VAL A 286 -0.83 -16.66 9.03
CA VAL A 286 -0.38 -15.57 8.17
C VAL A 286 -1.36 -15.44 7.01
N ASN A 287 -2.01 -14.29 6.90
CA ASN A 287 -2.81 -13.92 5.75
C ASN A 287 -1.91 -13.25 4.70
N ILE A 288 -2.00 -13.71 3.46
CA ILE A 288 -1.20 -13.22 2.33
C ILE A 288 -2.15 -12.87 1.20
N GLU A 289 -2.14 -11.62 0.77
CA GLU A 289 -2.82 -11.14 -0.43
C GLU A 289 -1.79 -10.85 -1.51
N ALA A 290 -2.01 -11.40 -2.71
CA ALA A 290 -1.16 -11.18 -3.87
C ALA A 290 -1.97 -10.58 -5.02
N VAL A 291 -1.44 -9.52 -5.62
CA VAL A 291 -1.93 -8.93 -6.87
C VAL A 291 -0.84 -9.13 -7.92
N VAL A 292 -1.17 -9.78 -9.04
CA VAL A 292 -0.28 -9.96 -10.19
C VAL A 292 -0.66 -8.96 -11.26
N MET A 293 0.35 -8.30 -11.83
CA MET A 293 0.17 -7.22 -12.77
C MET A 293 1.21 -7.26 -13.89
N GLU A 294 0.87 -6.66 -15.02
CA GLU A 294 1.75 -6.60 -16.18
C GLU A 294 1.72 -5.23 -16.86
N ASN A 295 2.89 -4.71 -17.20
CA ASN A 295 3.03 -3.48 -17.96
C ASN A 295 2.76 -3.72 -19.46
N GLN A 296 1.68 -3.11 -19.95
CA GLN A 296 1.20 -3.23 -21.32
C GLN A 296 1.56 -2.00 -22.16
N LYS A 297 1.76 -2.21 -23.45
CA LYS A 297 1.92 -1.14 -24.45
C LYS A 297 0.84 -1.23 -25.52
N ARG A 298 0.21 -0.11 -25.86
CA ARG A 298 -0.84 -0.03 -26.87
C ARG A 298 -0.73 1.25 -27.67
N GLU A 299 -0.89 1.15 -28.98
CA GLU A 299 -0.97 2.34 -29.84
C GLU A 299 -2.41 2.83 -29.92
N VAL A 300 -2.60 4.14 -29.78
CA VAL A 300 -3.91 4.78 -29.85
C VAL A 300 -3.87 5.96 -30.79
N VAL A 301 -4.97 6.20 -31.51
CA VAL A 301 -5.17 7.40 -32.31
C VAL A 301 -5.52 8.56 -31.39
N VAL A 302 -4.67 9.58 -31.38
CA VAL A 302 -4.87 10.82 -30.60
C VAL A 302 -5.37 11.97 -31.47
N ASP A 303 -5.15 11.91 -32.78
CA ASP A 303 -5.62 12.91 -33.73
C ASP A 303 -5.74 12.34 -35.14
N ALA A 304 -6.58 12.96 -35.96
CA ALA A 304 -6.68 12.67 -37.39
C ALA A 304 -7.06 13.94 -38.17
N TYR A 305 -6.77 13.97 -39.46
CA TYR A 305 -7.31 14.97 -40.40
C TYR A 305 -7.24 14.46 -41.85
N SER A 306 -7.95 15.10 -42.76
CA SER A 306 -7.80 14.88 -44.20
C SER A 306 -7.40 16.21 -44.87
N PRO A 307 -6.42 16.22 -45.79
CA PRO A 307 -6.11 17.40 -46.59
C PRO A 307 -7.28 17.87 -47.48
N THR A 308 -8.20 16.98 -47.85
CA THR A 308 -9.27 17.31 -48.81
C THR A 308 -10.66 17.41 -48.20
N LYS A 309 -10.94 16.74 -47.07
CA LYS A 309 -12.24 16.75 -46.39
C LYS A 309 -12.15 17.28 -44.97
N ALA A 310 -13.18 18.01 -44.55
CA ALA A 310 -13.32 18.40 -43.15
C ALA A 310 -13.78 17.19 -42.32
N LEU A 311 -13.11 16.96 -41.19
CA LEU A 311 -13.45 15.90 -40.23
C LEU A 311 -13.84 16.52 -38.89
N ASN A 312 -14.83 15.93 -38.24
CA ASN A 312 -15.16 16.19 -36.83
C ASN A 312 -14.68 15.00 -35.98
N LEU A 313 -13.91 15.28 -34.93
CA LEU A 313 -13.38 14.25 -34.03
C LEU A 313 -14.02 14.36 -32.66
N GLU A 314 -14.57 13.26 -32.18
CA GLU A 314 -14.88 13.13 -30.76
C GLU A 314 -13.67 12.55 -30.04
N LYS A 315 -13.29 13.17 -28.91
CA LYS A 315 -12.18 12.72 -28.07
C LYS A 315 -12.66 12.48 -26.64
N SER A 316 -12.08 11.47 -26.00
CA SER A 316 -12.26 11.23 -24.57
C SER A 316 -10.91 11.29 -23.86
N LYS A 317 -10.93 11.80 -22.63
CA LYS A 317 -9.73 11.89 -21.80
C LYS A 317 -9.58 10.59 -21.01
N LEU A 318 -8.47 9.90 -21.23
CA LEU A 318 -8.08 8.72 -20.45
C LEU A 318 -7.08 9.12 -19.37
N GLN A 319 -7.17 8.45 -18.23
CA GLN A 319 -6.15 8.45 -17.18
C GLN A 319 -5.68 7.01 -16.96
N LEU A 320 -4.38 6.80 -17.08
CA LEU A 320 -3.75 5.49 -16.99
C LEU A 320 -2.69 5.54 -15.90
N LYS A 321 -2.62 4.48 -15.09
CA LYS A 321 -1.55 4.27 -14.12
C LYS A 321 -0.55 3.26 -14.69
N GLU A 322 0.72 3.59 -14.61
CA GLU A 322 1.85 2.72 -14.94
C GLU A 322 2.67 2.50 -13.67
N HIS A 323 2.74 1.27 -13.20
CA HIS A 323 3.55 0.84 -12.07
C HIS A 323 5.03 0.85 -12.47
N LEU A 324 5.83 1.57 -11.70
CA LEU A 324 7.26 1.77 -11.93
C LEU A 324 8.14 0.81 -11.11
N GLY A 325 7.52 -0.06 -10.30
CA GLY A 325 8.21 -1.04 -9.47
C GLY A 325 8.04 -0.81 -7.97
N ILE A 326 8.51 -1.81 -7.20
CA ILE A 326 8.58 -1.78 -5.73
C ILE A 326 10.00 -1.45 -5.31
N HIS A 327 10.16 -0.39 -4.53
CA HIS A 327 11.44 0.06 -3.99
C HIS A 327 11.44 -0.10 -2.47
N ARG A 328 12.41 -0.85 -1.95
CA ARG A 328 12.57 -1.07 -0.51
C ARG A 328 13.79 -0.31 0.00
N SER A 329 13.62 0.32 1.15
CA SER A 329 14.69 1.03 1.85
C SER A 329 14.52 0.86 3.36
N GLN A 330 15.56 1.17 4.12
CA GLN A 330 15.50 1.13 5.58
C GLN A 330 16.21 2.33 6.19
N VAL A 331 15.76 2.75 7.37
CA VAL A 331 16.42 3.80 8.17
C VAL A 331 16.70 3.29 9.57
N LEU A 332 17.94 3.53 10.01
CA LEU A 332 18.31 3.32 11.40
C LEU A 332 18.03 4.60 12.19
N LEU A 333 17.08 4.53 13.11
CA LEU A 333 16.76 5.58 14.06
C LEU A 333 17.41 5.28 15.42
N ARG A 334 17.99 6.31 16.04
CA ARG A 334 18.54 6.26 17.40
C ARG A 334 17.96 7.41 18.20
N GLU A 335 17.23 7.11 19.25
CA GLU A 335 16.52 8.11 20.05
C GLU A 335 16.66 7.82 21.53
N THR A 336 16.54 8.87 22.34
CA THR A 336 16.51 8.76 23.79
C THR A 336 15.08 8.96 24.27
N LEU A 337 14.49 7.91 24.83
CA LEU A 337 13.20 7.99 25.49
C LEU A 337 13.41 8.53 26.90
N GLU A 338 12.58 9.48 27.28
CA GLU A 338 12.61 10.10 28.61
C GLU A 338 11.39 9.69 29.40
N LEU A 339 11.63 9.31 30.65
CA LEU A 339 10.58 8.96 31.58
C LEU A 339 9.72 10.20 31.90
N PRO A 340 8.38 10.11 31.83
CA PRO A 340 7.53 11.25 32.18
C PRO A 340 7.70 11.67 33.64
N SER A 341 7.65 12.98 33.92
CA SER A 341 7.90 13.51 35.29
C SER A 341 6.99 12.99 36.41
N ASN A 342 5.85 12.38 36.07
CA ASN A 342 4.89 11.77 37.00
C ASN A 342 5.11 10.26 37.21
N HIS A 343 6.18 9.70 36.66
CA HIS A 343 6.54 8.29 36.75
C HIS A 343 7.70 8.07 37.73
N PRO A 344 7.69 6.97 38.51
CA PRO A 344 8.80 6.66 39.40
C PRO A 344 10.00 6.09 38.63
N PRO A 345 11.24 6.22 39.15
CA PRO A 345 12.47 5.81 38.48
C PRO A 345 12.45 4.35 38.02
N MET A 346 13.03 4.10 36.85
CA MET A 346 13.11 2.77 36.25
C MET A 346 14.21 1.93 36.91
N ALA A 347 13.84 0.75 37.38
CA ALA A 347 14.76 -0.29 37.84
C ALA A 347 15.11 -1.27 36.72
N GLN A 348 14.11 -1.73 35.96
CA GLN A 348 14.31 -2.64 34.83
C GLN A 348 13.30 -2.37 33.71
N VAL A 349 13.73 -2.45 32.46
CA VAL A 349 12.85 -2.36 31.28
C VAL A 349 12.59 -3.76 30.75
N PHE A 350 11.32 -4.11 30.56
CA PHE A 350 10.90 -5.44 30.11
C PHE A 350 10.60 -5.51 28.63
N SER A 351 9.87 -4.52 28.12
CA SER A 351 9.42 -4.52 26.74
C SER A 351 9.38 -3.09 26.22
N ILE A 352 9.86 -2.92 25.00
CA ILE A 352 9.65 -1.72 24.21
C ILE A 352 9.05 -2.17 22.89
N ASN A 353 7.83 -1.72 22.61
CA ASN A 353 7.17 -1.96 21.34
C ASN A 353 7.09 -0.64 20.57
N ALA A 354 7.36 -0.67 19.27
CA ALA A 354 7.24 0.49 18.40
C ALA A 354 6.41 0.15 17.17
N LYS A 355 5.43 1.01 16.86
CA LYS A 355 4.59 0.93 15.67
C LYS A 355 4.85 2.15 14.78
N PRO A 356 5.30 1.97 13.53
CA PRO A 356 5.47 3.08 12.61
C PRO A 356 4.12 3.45 11.98
N ILE A 357 3.84 4.74 11.89
CA ILE A 357 2.66 5.30 11.25
C ILE A 357 3.15 6.32 10.22
N THR A 358 2.75 6.14 8.95
CA THR A 358 3.00 7.12 7.89
C THR A 358 2.08 8.32 8.12
N THR A 359 2.63 9.51 8.28
CA THR A 359 1.83 10.74 8.42
C THR A 359 1.65 11.46 7.09
N ASP A 360 2.69 11.49 6.26
CA ASP A 360 2.66 12.10 4.93
C ASP A 360 3.78 11.55 4.04
N TYR A 361 3.64 11.70 2.73
CA TYR A 361 4.73 11.50 1.80
C TYR A 361 4.69 12.52 0.65
N SER A 362 5.86 12.84 0.12
CA SER A 362 5.96 13.68 -1.09
C SER A 362 6.89 13.05 -2.13
N VAL A 363 6.38 13.00 -3.35
CA VAL A 363 7.09 12.53 -4.53
C VAL A 363 7.93 13.69 -5.07
N MET A 364 9.23 13.47 -5.22
CA MET A 364 10.19 14.43 -5.77
C MET A 364 10.93 13.81 -6.95
N GLU A 365 11.78 14.61 -7.61
CA GLU A 365 12.65 14.07 -8.66
C GLU A 365 13.57 12.97 -8.09
N ASN A 366 13.43 11.76 -8.64
CA ASN A 366 14.16 10.54 -8.29
C ASN A 366 14.02 10.02 -6.84
N LYS A 367 13.08 10.53 -6.04
CA LYS A 367 12.89 10.05 -4.66
C LYS A 367 11.52 10.32 -4.08
N ILE A 368 11.12 9.52 -3.11
CA ILE A 368 9.98 9.78 -2.22
C ILE A 368 10.53 10.21 -0.87
N MET A 369 10.05 11.34 -0.35
CA MET A 369 10.30 11.78 1.03
C MET A 369 9.14 11.32 1.91
N LEU A 370 9.45 10.60 2.98
CA LEU A 370 8.50 10.02 3.92
C LEU A 370 8.57 10.76 5.26
N GLU A 371 7.41 11.10 5.82
CA GLU A 371 7.26 11.57 7.19
C GLU A 371 6.37 10.58 7.95
N GLY A 372 6.78 10.27 9.18
CA GLY A 372 6.01 9.36 10.02
C GLY A 372 6.26 9.59 11.50
N VAL A 373 5.46 8.93 12.32
CA VAL A 373 5.60 8.89 13.77
C VAL A 373 5.73 7.44 14.20
N LEU A 374 6.67 7.16 15.09
CA LEU A 374 6.76 5.90 15.80
C LEU A 374 6.04 6.05 17.15
N GLU A 375 4.95 5.34 17.32
CA GLU A 375 4.32 5.18 18.63
C GLU A 375 5.09 4.11 19.40
N THR A 376 5.81 4.53 20.44
CA THR A 376 6.67 3.64 21.23
C THR A 376 6.11 3.47 22.64
N THR A 377 5.79 2.24 23.03
CA THR A 377 5.32 1.90 24.38
C THR A 377 6.43 1.19 25.14
N VAL A 378 6.79 1.74 26.30
CA VAL A 378 7.78 1.17 27.23
C VAL A 378 7.06 0.57 28.42
N ILE A 379 7.41 -0.66 28.78
CA ILE A 379 6.97 -1.34 30.02
C ILE A 379 8.19 -1.60 30.89
N TYR A 380 8.17 -1.13 32.14
CA TYR A 380 9.30 -1.16 33.05
C TYR A 380 8.87 -1.39 34.50
N THR A 381 9.79 -1.73 35.39
CA THR A 381 9.55 -1.75 36.84
C THR A 381 10.21 -0.61 37.59
N SER A 382 9.64 -0.24 38.72
CA SER A 382 10.26 0.65 39.70
C SER A 382 10.41 -0.05 41.05
N GLU A 383 11.51 0.23 41.75
CA GLU A 383 11.68 -0.11 43.17
C GLU A 383 10.89 0.85 44.08
N GLU A 384 10.43 1.98 43.54
CA GLU A 384 9.61 2.96 44.23
C GLU A 384 8.12 2.76 43.93
N GLY A 385 7.37 2.33 44.94
CA GLY A 385 5.90 2.22 44.86
C GLY A 385 5.34 0.96 45.51
N LEU A 386 4.01 0.90 45.61
CA LEU A 386 3.28 -0.29 46.06
C LEU A 386 3.19 -1.37 44.96
N GLN A 387 3.39 -0.99 43.70
CA GLN A 387 3.29 -1.88 42.54
C GLN A 387 4.52 -1.75 41.65
N PRO A 388 5.12 -2.85 41.19
CA PRO A 388 6.40 -2.79 40.53
C PRO A 388 6.29 -2.30 39.08
N ILE A 389 5.25 -2.64 38.30
CA ILE A 389 5.26 -2.44 36.83
C ILE A 389 4.50 -1.19 36.36
N TYR A 390 5.17 -0.34 35.60
CA TYR A 390 4.66 0.87 34.98
C TYR A 390 4.83 0.82 33.46
N SER A 391 4.12 1.69 32.75
CA SER A 391 4.27 1.87 31.31
C SER A 391 4.07 3.33 30.92
N TYR A 392 4.68 3.73 29.82
CA TYR A 392 4.38 5.01 29.18
C TYR A 392 4.52 4.88 27.67
N MET A 393 3.84 5.76 26.95
CA MET A 393 3.89 5.86 25.51
C MET A 393 4.54 7.18 25.11
N GLN A 394 5.39 7.14 24.09
CA GLN A 394 6.06 8.30 23.53
C GLN A 394 6.02 8.22 22.00
N GLU A 395 5.63 9.32 21.38
CA GLU A 395 5.65 9.50 19.93
C GLU A 395 7.01 10.05 19.48
N ILE A 396 7.60 9.43 18.47
CA ILE A 396 8.90 9.80 17.93
C ILE A 396 8.74 10.11 16.44
N PRO A 397 8.76 11.39 16.03
CA PRO A 397 8.69 11.74 14.63
C PRO A 397 9.98 11.33 13.91
N PHE A 398 9.86 10.80 12.71
CA PHE A 398 11.00 10.45 11.87
C PHE A 398 10.77 10.85 10.42
N ARG A 399 11.88 10.95 9.69
CA ARG A 399 11.90 11.20 8.26
C ARG A 399 12.77 10.18 7.56
N HIS A 400 12.31 9.71 6.42
CA HIS A 400 13.04 8.78 5.57
C HIS A 400 12.92 9.20 4.11
N HIS A 401 13.76 8.63 3.25
CA HIS A 401 13.60 8.78 1.80
C HIS A 401 13.91 7.46 1.10
N VAL A 402 13.21 7.24 -0.01
CA VAL A 402 13.40 6.09 -0.89
C VAL A 402 13.79 6.61 -2.26
N GLU A 403 14.96 6.19 -2.75
CA GLU A 403 15.45 6.57 -4.08
C GLU A 403 14.79 5.69 -5.15
N ILE A 404 14.16 6.35 -6.13
CA ILE A 404 13.42 5.72 -7.24
C ILE A 404 13.79 6.47 -8.51
N GLU A 405 14.66 5.91 -9.34
CA GLU A 405 15.08 6.55 -10.58
C GLU A 405 13.89 6.78 -11.54
N GLY A 406 13.84 7.97 -12.16
CA GLY A 406 12.78 8.33 -13.12
C GLY A 406 11.50 8.90 -12.50
N LEU A 407 11.43 8.96 -11.17
CA LEU A 407 10.30 9.55 -10.46
C LEU A 407 10.22 11.07 -10.69
N LYS A 408 9.01 11.59 -10.90
CA LYS A 408 8.73 13.03 -11.07
C LYS A 408 7.69 13.47 -10.04
N GLY A 409 7.71 14.74 -9.62
CA GLY A 409 6.86 15.21 -8.52
C GLY A 409 5.34 15.21 -8.74
N ASN A 410 4.86 14.85 -9.93
CA ASN A 410 3.43 14.65 -10.23
C ASN A 410 3.02 13.17 -10.27
N MET A 411 3.92 12.27 -9.90
CA MET A 411 3.65 10.84 -9.77
C MET A 411 3.03 10.52 -8.39
N ASP A 412 2.57 9.29 -8.25
CA ASP A 412 1.83 8.79 -7.08
C ASP A 412 2.58 7.62 -6.45
N ALA A 413 2.35 7.33 -5.16
CA ALA A 413 2.99 6.19 -4.50
C ALA A 413 2.17 5.60 -3.35
N ASP A 414 2.23 4.28 -3.20
CA ASP A 414 1.81 3.61 -1.96
C ASP A 414 3.04 3.37 -1.07
N VAL A 415 2.92 3.60 0.24
CA VAL A 415 4.01 3.46 1.21
C VAL A 415 3.58 2.54 2.34
N GLU A 416 4.37 1.50 2.59
CA GLU A 416 4.23 0.62 3.75
C GLU A 416 5.47 0.75 4.64
N LEU A 417 5.26 0.84 5.96
CA LEU A 417 6.32 0.95 6.96
C LEU A 417 6.24 -0.20 7.95
N VAL A 418 7.40 -0.70 8.38
CA VAL A 418 7.50 -1.79 9.34
C VAL A 418 8.73 -1.62 10.23
N VAL A 419 8.60 -1.87 11.53
CA VAL A 419 9.76 -1.97 12.42
C VAL A 419 10.35 -3.37 12.25
N GLN A 420 11.52 -3.44 11.61
CA GLN A 420 12.22 -4.70 11.32
C GLN A 420 13.02 -5.20 12.52
N ASP A 421 13.56 -4.27 13.31
CA ASP A 421 14.36 -4.56 14.49
C ASP A 421 14.27 -3.43 15.51
N LEU A 422 14.33 -3.79 16.80
CA LEU A 422 14.33 -2.87 17.93
C LEU A 422 15.24 -3.42 19.02
N ASP A 423 16.28 -2.64 19.30
CA ASP A 423 17.20 -2.80 20.42
C ASP A 423 17.07 -1.62 21.38
N TYR A 424 17.43 -1.83 22.63
CA TYR A 424 17.51 -0.75 23.61
C TYR A 424 18.63 -0.95 24.63
N SER A 425 19.04 0.14 25.25
CA SER A 425 19.93 0.14 26.41
C SER A 425 19.52 1.23 27.39
N ILE A 426 19.51 0.87 28.69
CA ILE A 426 19.20 1.81 29.76
C ILE A 426 20.41 2.75 29.96
N ILE A 427 20.18 4.06 29.87
CA ILE A 427 21.21 5.07 30.13
C ILE A 427 21.30 5.33 31.63
N ASN A 428 20.16 5.55 32.27
CA ASN A 428 19.99 5.78 33.70
C ASN A 428 18.54 5.45 34.10
N GLU A 429 18.16 5.75 35.35
CA GLU A 429 16.83 5.48 35.90
C GLU A 429 15.68 6.30 35.28
N GLU A 430 15.97 7.27 34.40
CA GLU A 430 14.98 8.12 33.72
C GLU A 430 15.09 8.08 32.18
N GLN A 431 16.11 7.43 31.62
CA GLN A 431 16.40 7.50 30.18
C GLN A 431 16.78 6.15 29.57
N ILE A 432 16.22 5.88 28.39
CA ILE A 432 16.51 4.68 27.58
C ILE A 432 16.97 5.12 26.19
N GLU A 433 18.10 4.61 25.72
CA GLU A 433 18.47 4.70 24.31
C GLU A 433 17.76 3.57 23.56
N VAL A 434 16.99 3.93 22.52
CA VAL A 434 16.38 2.97 21.60
C VAL A 434 17.03 3.08 20.23
N LYS A 435 17.25 1.92 19.62
CA LYS A 435 17.80 1.79 18.27
C LYS A 435 16.84 0.94 17.45
N MET A 436 16.17 1.58 16.50
CA MET A 436 15.13 0.96 15.67
C MET A 436 15.54 0.95 14.20
N ASN A 437 15.33 -0.19 13.54
CA ASN A 437 15.46 -0.29 12.09
C ASN A 437 14.06 -0.29 11.46
N ILE A 438 13.72 0.80 10.77
CA ILE A 438 12.42 0.96 10.12
C ILE A 438 12.60 0.62 8.65
N GLY A 439 11.92 -0.43 8.19
CA GLY A 439 11.81 -0.77 6.78
C GLY A 439 10.68 0.00 6.11
N SER A 440 10.89 0.37 4.85
CA SER A 440 9.89 0.98 3.97
C SER A 440 9.81 0.20 2.66
N ALA A 441 8.59 0.00 2.17
CA ALA A 441 8.31 -0.50 0.83
C ALA A 441 7.42 0.52 0.12
N CYS A 442 7.93 1.07 -0.99
CA CYS A 442 7.24 2.07 -1.80
C CYS A 442 6.91 1.50 -3.18
N GLN A 443 5.65 1.62 -3.58
CA GLN A 443 5.18 1.32 -4.94
C GLN A 443 4.94 2.64 -5.66
N ALA A 444 5.70 2.90 -6.72
CA ALA A 444 5.58 4.15 -7.47
C ALA A 444 4.71 3.96 -8.72
N TYR A 445 3.89 4.97 -9.04
CA TYR A 445 3.01 4.97 -10.19
C TYR A 445 3.16 6.25 -11.01
N CYS A 446 3.37 6.12 -12.32
CA CYS A 446 3.22 7.22 -13.26
C CYS A 446 1.76 7.35 -13.67
N ILE A 447 1.16 8.52 -13.41
CA ILE A 447 -0.18 8.85 -13.90
C ILE A 447 -0.03 9.61 -15.21
N LYS A 448 -0.49 9.02 -16.31
CA LYS A 448 -0.53 9.65 -17.63
C LYS A 448 -1.97 9.98 -17.99
N SER A 449 -2.18 11.16 -18.56
CA SER A 449 -3.49 11.55 -19.09
C SER A 449 -3.38 11.96 -20.54
N ILE A 450 -4.29 11.43 -21.36
CA ILE A 450 -4.22 11.51 -22.82
C ILE A 450 -5.61 11.62 -23.42
N ASP A 451 -5.77 12.47 -24.43
CA ASP A 451 -7.00 12.60 -25.19
C ASP A 451 -6.94 11.63 -26.38
N VAL A 452 -7.83 10.64 -26.40
CA VAL A 452 -7.90 9.63 -27.46
C VAL A 452 -9.12 9.87 -28.33
N VAL A 453 -8.99 9.62 -29.64
CA VAL A 453 -10.11 9.71 -30.58
C VAL A 453 -11.06 8.55 -30.34
N THR A 454 -12.33 8.85 -30.08
CA THR A 454 -13.39 7.87 -29.86
C THR A 454 -14.33 7.76 -31.05
N ASP A 455 -14.52 8.85 -31.80
CA ASP A 455 -15.33 8.83 -33.02
C ASP A 455 -14.81 9.82 -34.07
N VAL A 456 -15.09 9.54 -35.33
CA VAL A 456 -14.69 10.37 -36.47
C VAL A 456 -15.83 10.48 -37.47
N GLU A 457 -16.31 11.70 -37.70
CA GLU A 457 -17.34 12.01 -38.68
C GLU A 457 -16.76 12.80 -39.87
N GLU A 458 -16.95 12.29 -41.09
CA GLU A 458 -16.66 13.03 -42.32
C GLU A 458 -17.77 14.06 -42.55
N LEU A 459 -17.39 15.34 -42.66
CA LEU A 459 -18.33 16.42 -42.97
C LEU A 459 -18.48 16.58 -44.49
N GLU A 460 -19.63 17.09 -44.93
CA GLU A 460 -19.88 17.36 -46.36
C GLU A 460 -18.95 18.46 -46.92
N GLU A 461 -18.42 19.31 -46.04
CA GLU A 461 -17.53 20.40 -46.39
C GLU A 461 -16.17 19.89 -46.91
N THR A 462 -15.80 20.36 -48.10
CA THR A 462 -14.47 20.14 -48.66
C THR A 462 -13.54 21.28 -48.26
N VAL A 463 -12.27 20.95 -48.02
CA VAL A 463 -11.25 21.97 -47.75
C VAL A 463 -11.05 22.85 -49.00
N ASP A 464 -11.39 24.14 -48.89
CA ASP A 464 -11.21 25.10 -49.99
C ASP A 464 -9.74 25.54 -50.10
N VAL A 465 -8.94 24.71 -50.77
CA VAL A 465 -7.54 25.00 -51.06
C VAL A 465 -7.38 26.13 -52.10
N THR A 466 -8.44 26.60 -52.79
CA THR A 466 -8.31 27.61 -53.86
C THR A 466 -7.86 28.98 -53.34
N LYS A 467 -8.15 29.28 -52.07
CA LYS A 467 -7.73 30.51 -51.39
C LYS A 467 -6.32 30.46 -50.79
N GLN A 468 -5.69 29.29 -50.76
CA GLN A 468 -4.34 29.14 -50.23
C GLN A 468 -3.27 29.57 -51.25
N PRO A 469 -2.19 30.25 -50.80
CA PRO A 469 -1.04 30.57 -51.66
C PRO A 469 -0.41 29.32 -52.28
N SER A 470 0.20 29.44 -53.47
CA SER A 470 0.90 28.31 -54.11
C SER A 470 2.15 27.86 -53.36
N LEU A 471 2.78 28.77 -52.64
CA LEU A 471 3.97 28.55 -51.83
C LEU A 471 3.80 29.34 -50.53
N THR A 472 3.95 28.66 -49.39
CA THR A 472 4.02 29.30 -48.08
C THR A 472 5.38 29.03 -47.47
N ILE A 473 6.06 30.09 -47.04
CA ILE A 473 7.31 29.99 -46.26
C ILE A 473 6.92 30.16 -44.80
N TYR A 474 7.06 29.10 -44.02
CA TYR A 474 6.74 29.08 -42.59
C TYR A 474 8.03 29.02 -41.77
N PHE A 475 8.14 29.85 -40.75
CA PHE A 475 9.25 29.79 -39.81
C PHE A 475 8.82 28.97 -38.59
N PHE A 476 9.48 27.85 -38.35
CA PHE A 476 9.14 26.90 -37.27
C PHE A 476 9.19 27.58 -35.90
N GLN A 477 8.16 27.42 -35.06
CA GLN A 477 8.08 28.06 -33.74
C GLN A 477 8.30 27.05 -32.60
N GLU A 478 8.56 27.55 -31.39
CA GLU A 478 8.65 26.71 -30.20
C GLU A 478 7.31 26.03 -29.90
N GLY A 479 7.31 24.69 -29.76
CA GLY A 479 6.10 23.89 -29.55
C GLY A 479 5.35 23.47 -30.83
N ASP A 480 5.83 23.85 -32.02
CA ASP A 480 5.33 23.32 -33.28
C ASP A 480 5.73 21.85 -33.48
N SER A 481 4.97 21.17 -34.33
CA SER A 481 5.35 19.88 -34.91
C SER A 481 4.97 19.89 -36.38
N LEU A 482 5.64 19.09 -37.20
CA LEU A 482 5.27 18.93 -38.60
C LEU A 482 3.80 18.51 -38.75
N TRP A 483 3.27 17.72 -37.82
CA TRP A 483 1.85 17.37 -37.76
C TRP A 483 0.93 18.60 -37.66
N LYS A 484 1.18 19.49 -36.68
CA LYS A 484 0.38 20.70 -36.49
C LYS A 484 0.43 21.61 -37.73
N ILE A 485 1.60 21.70 -38.36
CA ILE A 485 1.80 22.49 -39.58
C ILE A 485 1.06 21.85 -40.75
N ALA A 486 1.27 20.56 -41.01
CA ALA A 486 0.64 19.84 -42.10
C ALA A 486 -0.90 19.91 -42.01
N LYS A 487 -1.46 19.69 -40.82
CA LYS A 487 -2.90 19.87 -40.53
C LYS A 487 -3.38 21.30 -40.78
N LYS A 488 -2.64 22.31 -40.32
CA LYS A 488 -3.00 23.74 -40.50
C LYS A 488 -3.03 24.16 -41.97
N TYR A 489 -2.11 23.63 -42.78
CA TYR A 489 -1.98 23.98 -44.19
C TYR A 489 -2.68 22.99 -45.13
N ASN A 490 -3.35 21.97 -44.59
CA ASN A 490 -4.03 20.91 -45.35
C ASN A 490 -3.09 20.21 -46.34
N THR A 491 -1.94 19.77 -45.83
CA THR A 491 -0.97 18.92 -46.54
C THR A 491 -0.57 17.74 -45.64
N THR A 492 0.38 16.90 -46.04
CA THR A 492 0.85 15.76 -45.22
C THR A 492 2.24 16.03 -44.64
N VAL A 493 2.57 15.38 -43.52
CA VAL A 493 3.91 15.47 -42.92
C VAL A 493 4.97 14.98 -43.93
N GLN A 494 4.67 13.86 -44.60
CA GLN A 494 5.54 13.31 -45.63
C GLN A 494 5.82 14.32 -46.75
N HIS A 495 4.80 15.01 -47.26
CA HIS A 495 4.98 15.99 -48.33
C HIS A 495 5.85 17.17 -47.89
N ILE A 496 5.66 17.66 -46.65
CA ILE A 496 6.54 18.70 -46.09
C ILE A 496 7.98 18.19 -46.00
N MET A 497 8.21 16.98 -45.48
CA MET A 497 9.55 16.40 -45.37
C MET A 497 10.23 16.27 -46.74
N GLU A 498 9.52 15.76 -47.74
CA GLU A 498 10.03 15.61 -49.11
C GLU A 498 10.39 16.96 -49.74
N SER A 499 9.54 17.97 -49.56
CA SER A 499 9.73 19.32 -50.14
C SER A 499 10.92 20.07 -49.53
N ASN A 500 11.29 19.71 -48.30
CA ASN A 500 12.35 20.37 -47.53
C ASN A 500 13.60 19.50 -47.34
N GLU A 501 13.65 18.32 -47.97
CA GLU A 501 14.76 17.35 -47.83
C GLU A 501 15.03 16.98 -46.35
N ILE A 502 13.98 16.89 -45.53
CA ILE A 502 14.07 16.56 -44.11
C ILE A 502 14.04 15.05 -43.93
N GLU A 503 15.14 14.46 -43.46
CA GLU A 503 15.21 13.02 -43.17
C GLU A 503 14.56 12.66 -41.84
N ASN A 504 14.72 13.51 -40.81
CA ASN A 504 14.21 13.29 -39.47
C ASN A 504 13.48 14.54 -38.94
N PRO A 505 12.16 14.45 -38.63
CA PRO A 505 11.39 15.57 -38.07
C PRO A 505 11.96 16.15 -36.77
N GLU A 506 12.66 15.35 -35.96
CA GLU A 506 13.24 15.77 -34.67
C GLU A 506 14.46 16.71 -34.82
N ASP A 507 15.03 16.82 -36.02
CA ASP A 507 16.18 17.69 -36.27
C ASP A 507 15.80 19.17 -36.50
N ILE A 508 14.49 19.44 -36.66
CA ILE A 508 13.95 20.78 -36.92
C ILE A 508 13.93 21.60 -35.63
N LYS A 509 14.39 22.85 -35.72
CA LYS A 509 14.48 23.78 -34.60
C LYS A 509 13.64 25.02 -34.83
N ALA A 510 13.28 25.67 -33.72
CA ALA A 510 12.64 26.97 -33.78
C ALA A 510 13.50 27.96 -34.58
N GLY A 511 12.90 28.61 -35.57
CA GLY A 511 13.55 29.53 -36.51
C GLY A 511 13.85 28.93 -37.88
N ASP A 512 13.79 27.60 -38.05
CA ASP A 512 14.04 26.96 -39.34
C ASP A 512 12.96 27.33 -40.37
N GLU A 513 13.39 27.46 -41.62
CA GLU A 513 12.52 27.77 -42.76
C GLU A 513 11.91 26.48 -43.31
N ILE A 514 10.59 26.38 -43.29
CA ILE A 514 9.81 25.26 -43.81
C ILE A 514 8.98 25.73 -45.00
N ILE A 515 9.27 25.16 -46.16
CA ILE A 515 8.56 25.39 -47.41
C ILE A 515 7.34 24.49 -47.46
N ILE A 516 6.17 25.08 -47.67
CA ILE A 516 4.90 24.36 -47.80
C ILE A 516 4.35 24.64 -49.19
N GLU A 517 4.39 23.62 -50.04
CA GLU A 517 3.85 23.68 -51.40
C GLU A 517 2.37 23.31 -51.41
N LYS A 518 1.60 23.99 -52.27
CA LYS A 518 0.20 23.65 -52.48
C LYS A 518 0.07 22.41 -53.35
N VAL A 519 -0.50 21.35 -52.80
CA VAL A 519 -0.79 20.11 -53.54
C VAL A 519 -2.03 20.30 -54.42
N TYR A 520 -1.89 20.12 -55.74
CA TYR A 520 -3.01 20.07 -56.68
C TYR A 520 -3.28 18.63 -57.11
N SER A 521 -4.46 18.11 -56.80
CA SER A 521 -4.97 16.86 -57.35
C SER A 521 -5.74 17.13 -58.64
N PHE A 522 -5.10 16.92 -59.78
CA PHE A 522 -5.77 16.99 -61.09
C PHE A 522 -6.56 15.71 -61.33
N LYS A 523 -7.90 15.80 -61.41
CA LYS A 523 -8.73 14.70 -61.94
C LYS A 523 -8.78 14.83 -63.46
N PHE A 524 -8.06 13.96 -64.16
CA PHE A 524 -8.09 13.86 -65.63
C PHE A 524 -9.23 12.97 -66.10
#